data_AF-A0AAN8F8D3-F1
#
_entry.id   AF-A0AAN8F8D3-F1
#
_cell.length_a   1.000
_cell.length_b   1.000
_cell.length_c   1.000
_cell.angle_alpha   90.00
_cell.angle_beta   90.00
_cell.angle_gamma   90.00
#
_symmetry.space_group_name_H-M   'P 1'
#
loop_
_entity.id
_entity.type
_entity.pdbx_description
1 polymer ?
#
loop_
_entity_poly.entity_id
_entity_poly.type
_entity_poly.pdbx_seq_one_letter_code
_entity_poly.pdbx_strand_id
1 'polypeptide(L)'
;VYRWRRQTCIRSIAASGVRGDVVYYAPCGKKLSTYAEVLRYLMKRPCGSISRDNFSFSSKLIVGEFLLPKESEDGEKTVVKVSEESIAEEVNRLVSLKPQPRNGERKHRDKAAPTVEVRAVTPEEVAEQHVEVEESPMEVYDDEDKIKWSREPIDDLLLTEIRPVPDLPRVENLRLNGAGFADALMVHEFVNNFNRVLEIDPASLPSLSGFCAGLVGDVEHFEKVVQLTRSLFRLTLEYPGLPSGKRGKTRLGQTVSEVGVTEQNYSELMR
;
A
#
# COMPACT_ATOMS: atom_id res chain seq x y z
N VAL A 1 -5.88 -22.09 13.18
CA VAL A 1 -5.33 -20.76 13.51
C VAL A 1 -6.20 -19.72 12.85
N TYR A 2 -6.98 -18.97 13.62
CA TYR A 2 -7.88 -17.94 13.09
C TYR A 2 -7.05 -16.77 12.55
N ARG A 3 -7.29 -16.36 11.30
CA ARG A 3 -6.64 -15.22 10.64
C ARG A 3 -7.62 -14.05 10.51
N TRP A 4 -7.09 -12.86 10.23
CA TRP A 4 -7.94 -11.73 9.82
C TRP A 4 -8.75 -12.10 8.59
N ARG A 5 -10.03 -11.73 8.57
CA ARG A 5 -10.91 -11.92 7.41
C ARG A 5 -11.62 -10.62 7.09
N ARG A 6 -11.70 -10.30 5.79
CA ARG A 6 -12.49 -9.20 5.25
C ARG A 6 -13.69 -9.81 4.53
N GLN A 7 -14.88 -9.27 4.79
CA GLN A 7 -16.12 -9.70 4.16
C GLN A 7 -16.89 -8.49 3.65
N THR A 8 -17.38 -8.55 2.42
CA THR A 8 -18.20 -7.50 1.80
C THR A 8 -19.59 -8.03 1.51
N CYS A 9 -20.61 -7.47 2.14
CA CYS A 9 -22.01 -7.75 1.81
C CYS A 9 -22.44 -6.85 0.66
N ILE A 10 -22.60 -7.43 -0.53
CA ILE A 10 -22.91 -6.71 -1.77
C ILE A 10 -24.37 -6.25 -1.76
N ARG A 11 -24.58 -4.96 -2.02
CA ARG A 11 -25.90 -4.39 -2.33
C ARG A 11 -26.11 -4.28 -3.84
N SER A 12 -25.08 -3.89 -4.59
CA SER A 12 -25.14 -3.81 -6.06
C SER A 12 -23.74 -3.90 -6.68
N ILE A 13 -23.66 -4.35 -7.92
CA ILE A 13 -22.43 -4.31 -8.74
C ILE A 13 -22.71 -3.42 -9.94
N ALA A 14 -21.82 -2.45 -10.20
CA ALA A 14 -21.92 -1.54 -11.34
C ALA A 14 -20.56 -1.39 -12.02
N ALA A 15 -20.53 -0.72 -13.18
CA ALA A 15 -19.27 -0.37 -13.86
C ALA A 15 -18.34 0.51 -13.00
N SER A 16 -18.86 1.19 -11.97
CA SER A 16 -18.07 1.94 -11.00
C SER A 16 -17.49 1.09 -9.86
N GLY A 17 -17.73 -0.22 -9.89
CA GLY A 17 -17.31 -1.21 -8.89
C GLY A 17 -18.45 -1.72 -8.02
N VAL A 18 -18.08 -2.47 -6.99
CA VAL A 18 -19.01 -3.06 -6.02
C VAL A 18 -19.46 -2.01 -5.00
N ARG A 19 -20.76 -1.97 -4.70
CA ARG A 19 -21.34 -1.23 -3.57
C ARG A 19 -21.87 -2.21 -2.54
N GLY A 20 -21.52 -2.00 -1.28
CA GLY A 20 -21.86 -2.90 -0.20
C GLY A 20 -21.18 -2.50 1.11
N ASP A 21 -21.45 -3.27 2.14
CA ASP A 21 -20.95 -3.00 3.48
C ASP A 21 -19.77 -3.92 3.80
N VAL A 22 -18.67 -3.33 4.26
CA VAL A 22 -17.42 -4.05 4.53
C VAL A 22 -17.27 -4.29 6.03
N VAL A 23 -16.94 -5.52 6.39
CA VAL A 23 -16.73 -5.96 7.76
C VAL A 23 -15.43 -6.73 7.86
N TYR A 24 -14.66 -6.47 8.92
CA TYR A 24 -13.51 -7.25 9.29
C TYR A 24 -13.81 -8.15 10.49
N TYR A 25 -13.21 -9.33 10.48
CA TYR A 25 -13.18 -10.24 11.62
C TYR A 25 -11.74 -10.41 12.06
N ALA A 26 -11.47 -10.06 13.32
CA ALA A 26 -10.18 -10.27 13.94
C ALA A 26 -9.92 -11.78 14.21
N PRO A 27 -8.66 -12.20 14.42
CA PRO A 27 -8.30 -13.57 14.79
C PRO A 27 -9.07 -14.11 16.01
N CYS A 28 -9.50 -13.25 16.93
CA CYS A 28 -10.31 -13.66 18.08
C CYS A 28 -11.82 -13.81 17.78
N GLY A 29 -12.23 -13.66 16.51
CA GLY A 29 -13.63 -13.67 16.08
C GLY A 29 -14.37 -12.35 16.23
N LYS A 30 -13.74 -11.30 16.78
CA LYS A 30 -14.38 -9.99 16.95
C LYS A 30 -14.72 -9.36 15.60
N LYS A 31 -16.00 -9.02 15.41
CA LYS A 31 -16.52 -8.24 14.27
C LYS A 31 -16.16 -6.76 14.43
N LEU A 32 -15.69 -6.15 13.34
CA LEU A 32 -15.29 -4.75 13.26
C LEU A 32 -15.89 -4.18 11.96
N SER A 33 -16.90 -3.33 12.09
CA SER A 33 -17.66 -2.75 10.97
C SER A 33 -17.24 -1.32 10.60
N THR A 34 -16.38 -0.70 11.41
CA THR A 34 -15.91 0.66 11.17
C THR A 34 -14.40 0.78 11.34
N TYR A 35 -13.80 1.78 10.69
CA TYR A 35 -12.36 2.04 10.83
C TYR A 35 -11.97 2.39 12.27
N ALA A 36 -12.80 3.16 12.97
CA ALA A 36 -12.61 3.51 14.38
C ALA A 36 -12.63 2.27 15.30
N GLU A 37 -13.42 1.24 14.99
CA GLU A 37 -13.38 -0.03 15.73
C GLU A 37 -12.08 -0.79 15.52
N VAL A 38 -11.55 -0.80 14.30
CA VAL A 38 -10.25 -1.41 13.98
C VAL A 38 -9.12 -0.71 14.73
N LEU A 39 -9.07 0.61 14.70
CA LEU A 39 -8.07 1.38 15.44
C LEU A 39 -8.11 1.07 16.94
N ARG A 40 -9.31 1.15 17.56
CA ARG A 40 -9.50 0.80 18.98
C ARG A 40 -9.10 -0.64 19.28
N TYR A 41 -9.32 -1.57 18.34
CA TYR A 41 -8.93 -2.96 18.50
C TYR A 41 -7.41 -3.11 18.51
N LEU A 42 -6.70 -2.50 17.55
CA LEU A 42 -5.25 -2.56 17.42
C LEU A 42 -4.54 -1.87 18.59
N MET A 43 -5.09 -0.77 19.11
CA MET A 43 -4.57 -0.10 20.31
C MET A 43 -4.63 -1.00 21.55
N LYS A 44 -5.72 -1.77 21.71
CA LYS A 44 -5.89 -2.69 22.84
C LYS A 44 -5.10 -3.99 22.67
N ARG A 45 -4.82 -4.39 21.43
CA ARG A 45 -4.10 -5.63 21.08
C ARG A 45 -3.11 -5.35 19.97
N PRO A 46 -1.93 -4.78 20.28
CA PRO A 46 -0.88 -4.54 19.31
C PRO A 46 -0.49 -5.86 18.65
N CYS A 47 -0.55 -5.90 17.32
CA CYS A 47 -0.17 -7.06 16.53
C CYS A 47 0.94 -6.61 15.59
N GLY A 48 2.19 -7.04 15.83
CA GLY A 48 3.37 -6.54 15.13
C GLY A 48 3.41 -6.79 13.62
N SER A 49 2.46 -7.56 13.07
CA SER A 49 2.39 -7.89 11.64
C SER A 49 1.33 -7.11 10.86
N ILE A 50 0.43 -6.37 11.52
CA ILE A 50 -0.68 -5.66 10.84
C ILE A 50 -0.89 -4.29 11.47
N SER A 51 -0.88 -3.24 10.64
CA SER A 51 -1.10 -1.86 11.03
C SER A 51 -2.45 -1.35 10.53
N ARG A 52 -2.75 -0.09 10.83
CA ARG A 52 -3.94 0.60 10.34
C ARG A 52 -4.02 0.68 8.81
N ASP A 53 -2.88 0.58 8.12
CA ASP A 53 -2.76 0.77 6.67
C ASP A 53 -3.18 -0.49 5.90
N ASN A 54 -3.32 -1.63 6.58
CA ASN A 54 -3.80 -2.88 6.00
C ASN A 54 -5.33 -2.98 5.92
N PHE A 55 -6.06 -1.97 6.40
CA PHE A 55 -7.52 -2.00 6.48
C PHE A 55 -8.16 -0.97 5.55
N SER A 56 -9.09 -1.42 4.71
CA SER A 56 -9.89 -0.57 3.83
C SER A 56 -11.36 -1.00 3.86
N PHE A 57 -12.21 -0.04 4.21
CA PHE A 57 -13.67 -0.20 4.18
C PHE A 57 -14.29 0.19 2.84
N SER A 58 -13.47 0.46 1.82
CA SER A 58 -13.95 0.67 0.45
C SER A 58 -14.48 -0.64 -0.13
N SER A 59 -15.78 -0.70 -0.42
CA SER A 59 -16.40 -1.87 -1.07
C SER A 59 -15.87 -2.14 -2.48
N LYS A 60 -15.24 -1.15 -3.12
CA LYS A 60 -14.64 -1.25 -4.45
C LYS A 60 -13.33 -2.05 -4.47
N LEU A 61 -12.69 -2.23 -3.32
CA LEU A 61 -11.50 -3.06 -3.21
C LEU A 61 -11.90 -4.54 -3.28
N ILE A 62 -11.46 -5.23 -4.34
CA ILE A 62 -11.74 -6.64 -4.58
C ILE A 62 -10.74 -7.51 -3.83
N VAL A 63 -10.98 -7.71 -2.53
CA VAL A 63 -10.14 -8.51 -1.62
C VAL A 63 -11.00 -9.17 -0.54
N GLY A 64 -10.80 -10.45 -0.25
CA GLY A 64 -11.52 -11.19 0.78
C GLY A 64 -12.83 -11.81 0.29
N GLU A 65 -13.76 -12.01 1.21
CA GLU A 65 -14.99 -12.75 0.96
C GLU A 65 -16.12 -11.82 0.50
N PHE A 66 -16.88 -12.21 -0.51
CA PHE A 66 -18.04 -11.46 -0.98
C PHE A 66 -19.31 -12.25 -0.73
N LEU A 67 -20.33 -11.59 -0.21
CA LEU A 67 -21.66 -12.14 0.02
C LEU A 67 -22.68 -11.43 -0.85
N LEU A 68 -23.42 -12.18 -1.65
CA LEU A 68 -24.49 -11.66 -2.49
C LEU A 68 -25.85 -12.14 -1.94
N PRO A 69 -26.71 -11.24 -1.46
CA PRO A 69 -28.10 -11.57 -1.17
C PRO A 69 -28.81 -11.88 -2.48
N LYS A 70 -29.40 -13.07 -2.59
CA LYS A 70 -30.21 -13.52 -3.72
C LYS A 70 -31.60 -13.87 -3.21
N GLU A 71 -32.61 -13.27 -3.82
CA GLU A 71 -34.00 -13.65 -3.59
C GLU A 71 -34.35 -14.77 -4.57
N SER A 72 -34.81 -15.91 -4.05
CA SER A 72 -35.35 -17.00 -4.86
C SER A 72 -36.77 -16.65 -5.34
N GLU A 73 -37.26 -17.32 -6.38
CA GLU A 73 -38.61 -17.10 -6.93
C GLU A 73 -39.73 -17.36 -5.90
N ASP A 74 -39.45 -18.16 -4.86
CA ASP A 74 -40.33 -18.40 -3.70
C ASP A 74 -40.24 -17.32 -2.59
N GLY A 75 -39.47 -16.24 -2.80
CA GLY A 75 -39.28 -15.17 -1.81
C GLY A 75 -38.26 -15.47 -0.71
N GLU A 76 -37.59 -16.63 -0.75
CA GLU A 76 -36.55 -16.99 0.21
C GLU A 76 -35.25 -16.20 -0.05
N LYS A 77 -34.80 -15.44 0.96
CA LYS A 77 -33.56 -14.65 0.91
C LYS A 77 -32.38 -15.53 1.27
N THR A 78 -31.61 -15.95 0.28
CA THR A 78 -30.38 -16.72 0.48
C THR A 78 -29.15 -15.85 0.30
N VAL A 79 -28.08 -16.12 1.03
CA VAL A 79 -26.82 -15.39 0.91
C VAL A 79 -25.79 -16.31 0.30
N VAL A 80 -25.34 -15.98 -0.92
CA VAL A 80 -24.38 -16.79 -1.67
C VAL A 80 -22.99 -16.19 -1.51
N LYS A 81 -22.00 -17.03 -1.20
CA LYS A 81 -20.59 -16.62 -1.18
C LYS A 81 -20.06 -16.58 -2.61
N VAL A 82 -19.46 -15.46 -3.00
CA VAL A 82 -18.90 -15.22 -4.33
C VAL A 82 -17.37 -15.09 -4.23
N SER A 83 -16.64 -15.61 -5.21
CA SER A 83 -15.18 -15.49 -5.30
C SER A 83 -14.75 -14.10 -5.79
N GLU A 84 -13.54 -13.69 -5.44
CA GLU A 84 -12.94 -12.43 -5.91
C GLU A 84 -12.89 -12.35 -7.45
N GLU A 85 -12.54 -13.46 -8.10
CA GLU A 85 -12.45 -13.58 -9.56
C GLU A 85 -13.80 -13.30 -10.24
N SER A 86 -14.88 -13.90 -9.74
CA SER A 86 -16.22 -13.70 -10.31
C SER A 86 -16.70 -12.26 -10.15
N ILE A 87 -16.35 -11.60 -9.04
CA ILE A 87 -16.66 -10.18 -8.85
C ILE A 87 -15.87 -9.28 -9.80
N ALA A 88 -14.58 -9.55 -10.00
CA ALA A 88 -13.75 -8.79 -10.92
C ALA A 88 -14.24 -8.93 -12.37
N GLU A 89 -14.60 -10.15 -12.80
CA GLU A 89 -15.18 -10.42 -14.10
C GLU A 89 -16.49 -9.67 -14.33
N GLU A 90 -17.40 -9.69 -13.35
CA GLU A 90 -18.69 -9.00 -13.45
C GLU A 90 -18.53 -7.48 -13.55
N VAL A 91 -17.62 -6.89 -12.75
CA VAL A 91 -17.30 -5.45 -12.86
C VAL A 91 -16.72 -5.14 -14.23
N ASN A 92 -15.79 -5.96 -14.74
CA ASN A 92 -15.16 -5.74 -16.04
C ASN A 92 -16.15 -5.87 -17.21
N ARG A 93 -17.11 -6.80 -17.10
CA ARG A 93 -18.22 -6.96 -18.04
C ARG A 93 -19.05 -5.68 -18.11
N LEU A 94 -19.43 -5.13 -16.96
CA LEU A 94 -20.24 -3.90 -16.87
C LEU A 94 -19.47 -2.66 -17.36
N VAL A 95 -18.15 -2.61 -17.15
CA VAL A 95 -17.29 -1.55 -17.71
C VAL A 95 -17.28 -1.62 -19.24
N SER A 96 -17.19 -2.83 -19.81
CA SER A 96 -17.15 -3.04 -21.26
C SER A 96 -18.47 -2.69 -21.97
N LEU A 97 -19.59 -2.79 -21.25
CA LEU A 97 -20.91 -2.39 -21.75
C LEU A 97 -21.14 -0.88 -21.72
N LYS A 98 -20.27 -0.11 -21.08
CA LYS A 98 -20.39 1.35 -21.00
C LYS A 98 -19.93 1.96 -22.33
N PRO A 99 -20.77 2.73 -23.04
CA PRO A 99 -20.35 3.40 -24.27
C PRO A 99 -19.19 4.36 -23.96
N GLN A 100 -18.07 4.22 -24.67
CA GLN A 100 -16.96 5.16 -24.53
C GLN A 100 -17.43 6.58 -24.89
N PRO A 101 -17.08 7.60 -24.09
CA PRO A 101 -17.28 8.98 -24.52
C PRO A 101 -16.34 9.22 -25.71
N ARG A 102 -16.93 9.34 -26.91
CA ARG A 102 -16.21 9.71 -28.12
C ARG A 102 -15.77 11.16 -27.98
N ASN A 103 -14.51 11.37 -27.60
CA ASN A 103 -14.00 12.70 -27.33
C ASN A 103 -13.74 13.45 -28.65
N GLY A 104 -14.55 14.49 -28.91
CA GLY A 104 -14.16 15.67 -29.68
C GLY A 104 -14.50 15.68 -31.17
N GLU A 105 -15.66 16.25 -31.53
CA GLU A 105 -15.72 17.33 -32.53
C GLU A 105 -16.81 18.33 -32.11
N ARG A 106 -16.38 19.53 -31.72
CA ARG A 106 -17.26 20.70 -31.63
C ARG A 106 -17.75 21.02 -33.04
N LYS A 107 -19.06 21.03 -33.27
CA LYS A 107 -19.66 21.90 -34.29
C LYS A 107 -21.01 22.42 -33.84
N HIS A 108 -21.01 23.72 -33.60
CA HIS A 108 -22.16 24.60 -33.51
C HIS A 108 -22.97 24.47 -34.82
N ARG A 109 -24.24 24.08 -34.76
CA ARG A 109 -25.25 24.48 -35.76
C ARG A 109 -26.68 24.36 -35.25
N ASP A 110 -27.20 25.52 -34.89
CA ASP A 110 -28.51 26.07 -35.15
C ASP A 110 -29.80 25.24 -34.99
N LYS A 111 -30.67 25.84 -34.19
CA LYS A 111 -32.13 25.72 -34.08
C LYS A 111 -32.84 25.27 -35.38
N ALA A 112 -33.74 24.30 -35.24
CA ALA A 112 -35.09 24.34 -35.83
C ALA A 112 -35.98 23.26 -35.18
N ALA A 113 -37.10 23.69 -34.60
CA ALA A 113 -38.30 22.85 -34.48
C ALA A 113 -38.95 22.74 -35.90
N PRO A 114 -39.78 21.72 -36.21
CA PRO A 114 -41.20 21.90 -35.88
C PRO A 114 -42.08 20.62 -35.70
N THR A 115 -43.26 20.88 -35.12
CA THR A 115 -44.61 20.36 -35.43
C THR A 115 -45.10 18.94 -35.10
N VAL A 116 -46.33 18.99 -34.56
CA VAL A 116 -47.31 18.00 -34.11
C VAL A 116 -48.20 17.55 -35.27
N GLU A 117 -48.69 16.29 -35.27
CA GLU A 117 -50.00 15.80 -35.81
C GLU A 117 -50.12 14.27 -35.51
N VAL A 118 -50.88 13.76 -34.52
CA VAL A 118 -52.34 13.44 -34.43
C VAL A 118 -52.75 12.33 -35.44
N ARG A 119 -53.19 11.09 -35.10
CA ARG A 119 -54.45 10.67 -34.42
C ARG A 119 -54.64 9.12 -34.33
N ALA A 120 -55.40 8.69 -33.30
CA ALA A 120 -56.35 7.53 -33.18
C ALA A 120 -55.81 6.08 -33.18
N VAL A 121 -56.25 5.08 -32.38
CA VAL A 121 -57.48 4.80 -31.59
C VAL A 121 -57.15 3.73 -30.51
N THR A 122 -57.74 3.80 -29.30
CA THR A 122 -57.82 2.77 -28.22
C THR A 122 -59.04 1.84 -28.43
N PRO A 123 -59.41 0.83 -27.58
CA PRO A 123 -58.84 0.37 -26.29
C PRO A 123 -58.74 -1.18 -26.10
N GLU A 124 -57.95 -1.64 -25.12
CA GLU A 124 -58.46 -2.59 -24.10
C GLU A 124 -57.55 -2.62 -22.86
N GLU A 125 -58.18 -2.54 -21.70
CA GLU A 125 -57.62 -2.29 -20.37
C GLU A 125 -57.00 -3.55 -19.74
N VAL A 126 -55.80 -3.41 -19.17
CA VAL A 126 -55.43 -4.13 -17.94
C VAL A 126 -54.77 -3.12 -17.01
N ALA A 127 -55.42 -2.85 -15.88
CA ALA A 127 -54.99 -1.89 -14.88
C ALA A 127 -53.69 -2.35 -14.19
N GLU A 128 -52.58 -1.70 -14.48
CA GLU A 128 -51.38 -1.76 -13.65
C GLU A 128 -51.53 -0.75 -12.51
N GLN A 129 -51.64 -1.26 -11.28
CA GLN A 129 -51.54 -0.46 -10.07
C GLN A 129 -50.11 0.07 -9.96
N HIS A 130 -49.90 1.33 -10.34
CA HIS A 130 -48.73 2.09 -9.93
C HIS A 130 -48.75 2.25 -8.41
N VAL A 131 -47.89 1.50 -7.73
CA VAL A 131 -47.47 1.84 -6.37
C VAL A 131 -46.41 2.92 -6.53
N GLU A 132 -46.81 4.19 -6.33
CA GLU A 132 -45.86 5.25 -6.03
C GLU A 132 -45.17 4.89 -4.71
N VAL A 133 -43.94 4.37 -4.80
CA VAL A 133 -43.04 4.38 -3.66
C VAL A 133 -42.68 5.84 -3.44
N GLU A 134 -43.32 6.45 -2.44
CA GLU A 134 -42.89 7.71 -1.85
C GLU A 134 -41.44 7.50 -1.37
N GLU A 135 -40.46 7.85 -2.20
CA GLU A 135 -39.07 7.99 -1.75
C GLU A 135 -39.08 9.06 -0.68
N SER A 136 -39.02 8.62 0.58
CA SER A 136 -39.02 9.51 1.72
C SER A 136 -37.93 10.57 1.50
N PRO A 137 -38.25 11.89 1.57
CA PRO A 137 -37.29 12.96 1.30
C PRO A 137 -36.01 12.92 2.14
N MET A 138 -35.94 12.08 3.17
CA MET A 138 -34.84 11.99 4.12
C MET A 138 -33.55 11.36 3.55
N GLU A 139 -33.62 10.59 2.46
CA GLU A 139 -32.42 9.93 1.89
C GLU A 139 -31.63 10.82 0.92
N VAL A 140 -32.26 11.80 0.28
CA VAL A 140 -31.62 12.70 -0.69
C VAL A 140 -30.73 13.75 0.01
N TYR A 141 -31.10 14.19 1.22
CA TYR A 141 -30.31 15.16 1.98
C TYR A 141 -28.92 14.63 2.35
N ASP A 142 -28.79 13.32 2.56
CA ASP A 142 -27.54 12.73 3.06
C ASP A 142 -26.48 12.58 1.96
N ASP A 143 -26.87 12.49 0.68
CA ASP A 143 -25.93 12.33 -0.43
C ASP A 143 -25.41 13.67 -1.00
N GLU A 144 -26.25 14.70 -1.09
CA GLU A 144 -25.79 16.05 -1.47
C GLU A 144 -24.83 16.63 -0.44
N ASP A 145 -25.14 16.44 0.84
CA ASP A 145 -24.26 16.85 1.93
C ASP A 145 -22.95 16.05 1.89
N LYS A 146 -22.95 14.72 1.72
CA LYS A 146 -21.72 13.92 1.56
C LYS A 146 -20.81 14.43 0.43
N ILE A 147 -21.39 14.82 -0.71
CA ILE A 147 -20.63 15.37 -1.84
C ILE A 147 -20.02 16.73 -1.45
N LYS A 148 -20.76 17.54 -0.71
CA LYS A 148 -20.30 18.85 -0.21
C LYS A 148 -19.15 18.70 0.78
N TRP A 149 -19.26 17.81 1.77
CA TRP A 149 -18.20 17.46 2.71
C TRP A 149 -16.95 16.87 2.01
N SER A 150 -17.13 16.11 0.92
CA SER A 150 -16.02 15.54 0.15
C SER A 150 -15.22 16.56 -0.69
N ARG A 151 -15.78 17.75 -0.88
CA ARG A 151 -15.19 18.86 -1.65
C ARG A 151 -14.56 19.92 -0.77
N GLU A 152 -14.82 19.86 0.54
CA GLU A 152 -14.12 20.73 1.48
C GLU A 152 -12.64 20.32 1.53
N PRO A 153 -11.71 21.29 1.47
CA PRO A 153 -10.31 20.99 1.65
C PRO A 153 -10.13 20.36 3.03
N ILE A 154 -9.70 19.10 3.04
CA ILE A 154 -9.39 18.38 4.28
C ILE A 154 -8.16 19.06 4.88
N ASP A 155 -8.34 19.70 6.04
CA ASP A 155 -7.25 20.30 6.77
C ASP A 155 -6.45 19.21 7.51
N ASP A 156 -5.54 18.58 6.76
CA ASP A 156 -4.64 17.52 7.23
C ASP A 156 -3.60 18.01 8.26
N LEU A 157 -3.63 19.28 8.67
CA LEU A 157 -2.78 19.85 9.71
C LEU A 157 -3.38 19.68 11.12
N LEU A 158 -4.67 19.37 11.24
CA LEU A 158 -5.33 19.21 12.53
C LEU A 158 -5.29 17.76 13.00
N LEU A 159 -4.31 17.45 13.86
CA LEU A 159 -4.30 16.20 14.63
C LEU A 159 -5.45 16.21 15.65
N THR A 160 -6.52 15.46 15.39
CA THR A 160 -7.65 15.26 16.32
C THR A 160 -7.25 14.51 17.60
N GLU A 161 -6.17 13.72 17.54
CA GLU A 161 -5.57 13.03 18.66
C GLU A 161 -4.12 13.50 18.84
N ILE A 162 -3.83 14.24 19.92
CA ILE A 162 -2.45 14.53 20.31
C ILE A 162 -1.87 13.25 20.91
N ARG A 163 -1.24 12.42 20.08
CA ARG A 163 -0.40 11.33 20.59
C ARG A 163 0.90 11.94 21.08
N PRO A 164 1.32 11.67 22.33
CA PRO A 164 2.65 12.06 22.76
C PRO A 164 3.66 11.42 21.80
N VAL A 165 4.66 12.19 21.39
CA VAL A 165 5.78 11.64 20.63
C VAL A 165 6.36 10.52 21.48
N PRO A 166 6.49 9.29 20.94
CA PRO A 166 7.07 8.20 21.70
C PRO A 166 8.48 8.59 22.12
N ASP A 167 8.84 8.26 23.36
CA ASP A 167 10.23 8.40 23.80
C ASP A 167 11.10 7.46 22.98
N LEU A 168 11.79 8.04 22.00
CA LEU A 168 12.76 7.31 21.19
C LEU A 168 14.11 7.42 21.90
N PRO A 169 14.63 6.32 22.48
CA PRO A 169 15.95 6.36 23.10
C PRO A 169 16.97 6.77 22.03
N ARG A 170 17.92 7.61 22.43
CA ARG A 170 19.04 7.94 21.55
C ARG A 170 19.82 6.66 21.27
N VAL A 171 20.32 6.55 20.03
CA VAL A 171 21.24 5.48 19.67
C VAL A 171 22.49 5.61 20.55
N GLU A 172 22.81 4.55 21.28
CA GLU A 172 23.99 4.49 22.14
C GLU A 172 25.25 4.71 21.30
N ASN A 173 26.23 5.42 21.87
CA ASN A 173 27.51 5.73 21.22
C ASN A 173 27.42 6.54 19.92
N LEU A 174 26.26 7.15 19.61
CA LEU A 174 26.11 8.03 18.46
C LEU A 174 26.86 9.35 18.67
N ARG A 175 28.07 9.41 18.13
CA ARG A 175 28.93 10.61 18.09
C ARG A 175 29.15 11.17 16.69
N LEU A 176 28.59 10.52 15.67
CA LEU A 176 28.60 10.96 14.29
C LEU A 176 27.67 12.15 14.09
N ASN A 177 27.98 13.00 13.11
CA ASN A 177 27.05 14.04 12.65
C ASN A 177 25.89 13.42 11.84
N GLY A 178 24.87 14.22 11.51
CA GLY A 178 23.68 13.70 10.83
C GLY A 178 23.97 12.99 9.50
N ALA A 179 24.89 13.54 8.69
CA ALA A 179 25.32 12.91 7.43
C ALA A 179 26.06 11.59 7.68
N GLY A 180 27.06 11.59 8.57
CA GLY A 180 27.83 10.40 8.91
C GLY A 180 26.97 9.28 9.50
N PHE A 181 25.95 9.64 10.30
CA PHE A 181 24.99 8.65 10.80
C PHE A 181 24.09 8.09 9.68
N ALA A 182 23.65 8.94 8.74
CA ALA A 182 22.85 8.49 7.60
C ALA A 182 23.65 7.50 6.72
N ASP A 183 24.91 7.82 6.42
CA ASP A 183 25.80 6.93 5.68
C ASP A 183 26.06 5.62 6.45
N ALA A 184 26.30 5.71 7.76
CA ALA A 184 26.49 4.54 8.60
C ALA A 184 25.24 3.65 8.62
N LEU A 185 24.05 4.24 8.70
CA LEU A 185 22.77 3.52 8.67
C LEU A 185 22.56 2.83 7.32
N MET A 186 22.85 3.52 6.21
CA MET A 186 22.78 2.95 4.87
C MET A 186 23.67 1.71 4.74
N VAL A 187 24.93 1.78 5.18
CA VAL A 187 25.84 0.62 5.15
C VAL A 187 25.35 -0.49 6.10
N HIS A 188 24.96 -0.15 7.32
CA HIS A 188 24.48 -1.12 8.31
C HIS A 188 23.27 -1.90 7.79
N GLU A 189 22.26 -1.21 7.26
CA GLU A 189 21.05 -1.85 6.72
C GLU A 189 21.34 -2.65 5.45
N PHE A 190 22.19 -2.13 4.56
CA PHE A 190 22.61 -2.86 3.36
C PHE A 190 23.22 -4.21 3.73
N VAL A 191 24.22 -4.22 4.61
CA VAL A 191 24.93 -5.46 4.95
C VAL A 191 24.02 -6.43 5.71
N ASN A 192 23.17 -5.94 6.62
CA ASN A 192 22.24 -6.80 7.34
C ASN A 192 21.16 -7.42 6.42
N ASN A 193 20.69 -6.70 5.41
CA ASN A 193 19.68 -7.20 4.48
C ASN A 193 20.27 -8.17 3.44
N PHE A 194 21.51 -7.94 3.02
CA PHE A 194 22.16 -8.71 1.95
C PHE A 194 23.24 -9.69 2.43
N ASN A 195 23.42 -9.89 3.74
CA ASN A 195 24.49 -10.75 4.29
C ASN A 195 24.56 -12.15 3.65
N ARG A 196 23.42 -12.78 3.36
CA ARG A 196 23.35 -14.10 2.70
C ARG A 196 23.90 -14.10 1.28
N VAL A 197 23.66 -13.01 0.54
CA VAL A 197 24.11 -12.85 -0.85
C VAL A 197 25.59 -12.45 -0.89
N LEU A 198 26.02 -11.64 0.08
CA LEU A 198 27.40 -11.19 0.22
C LEU A 198 28.31 -12.24 0.88
N GLU A 199 27.75 -13.38 1.30
CA GLU A 199 28.44 -14.45 2.04
C GLU A 199 29.15 -13.94 3.32
N ILE A 200 28.56 -12.94 3.98
CA ILE A 200 29.08 -12.39 5.24
C ILE A 200 28.37 -13.06 6.42
N ASP A 201 29.13 -13.59 7.37
CA ASP A 201 28.60 -14.13 8.61
C ASP A 201 27.92 -13.03 9.43
N PRO A 202 26.60 -13.14 9.75
CA PRO A 202 25.90 -12.17 10.58
C PRO A 202 26.55 -11.94 11.95
N ALA A 203 27.21 -12.95 12.53
CA ALA A 203 27.89 -12.80 13.83
C ALA A 203 29.13 -11.91 13.77
N SER A 204 29.72 -11.73 12.58
CA SER A 204 30.85 -10.84 12.36
C SER A 204 30.46 -9.36 12.26
N LEU A 205 29.17 -9.07 12.06
CA LEU A 205 28.68 -7.71 11.87
C LEU A 205 28.64 -6.94 13.20
N PRO A 206 29.11 -5.68 13.22
CA PRO A 206 28.92 -4.82 14.39
C PRO A 206 27.45 -4.44 14.52
N SER A 207 26.96 -4.31 15.77
CA SER A 207 25.68 -3.66 16.03
C SER A 207 25.72 -2.21 15.57
N LEU A 208 24.58 -1.56 15.29
CA LEU A 208 24.55 -0.16 14.87
C LEU A 208 25.31 0.77 15.83
N SER A 209 25.15 0.57 17.14
CA SER A 209 25.89 1.32 18.16
C SER A 209 27.39 1.08 18.07
N GLY A 210 27.82 -0.19 18.00
CA GLY A 210 29.23 -0.54 17.88
C GLY A 210 29.84 -0.04 16.57
N PHE A 211 29.06 -0.05 15.48
CA PHE A 211 29.49 0.47 14.19
C PHE A 211 29.72 1.99 14.27
N CYS A 212 28.79 2.74 14.87
CA CYS A 212 28.95 4.17 15.10
C CYS A 212 30.16 4.47 16.01
N ALA A 213 30.36 3.69 17.08
CA ALA A 213 31.50 3.85 17.98
C ALA A 213 32.83 3.59 17.25
N GLY A 214 32.92 2.49 16.49
CA GLY A 214 34.10 2.12 15.74
C GLY A 214 34.47 3.14 14.66
N LEU A 215 33.47 3.73 13.96
CA LEU A 215 33.72 4.81 12.99
C LEU A 215 34.34 6.07 13.61
N VAL A 216 34.12 6.29 14.91
CA VAL A 216 34.71 7.41 15.67
C VAL A 216 36.06 7.04 16.30
N GLY A 217 36.53 5.80 16.08
CA GLY A 217 37.84 5.32 16.53
C GLY A 217 37.82 4.67 17.92
N ASP A 218 36.66 4.18 18.38
CA ASP A 218 36.58 3.39 19.61
C ASP A 218 37.36 2.07 19.49
N VAL A 219 38.32 1.85 20.40
CA VAL A 219 39.28 0.73 20.31
C VAL A 219 38.59 -0.64 20.39
N GLU A 220 37.50 -0.76 21.15
CA GLU A 220 36.79 -2.03 21.32
C GLU A 220 36.01 -2.43 20.06
N HIS A 221 35.57 -1.43 19.28
CA HIS A 221 34.70 -1.64 18.13
C HIS A 221 35.40 -1.44 16.78
N PHE A 222 36.54 -0.76 16.74
CA PHE A 222 37.25 -0.40 15.51
C PHE A 222 37.65 -1.61 14.67
N GLU A 223 38.08 -2.69 15.32
CA GLU A 223 38.51 -3.91 14.62
C GLU A 223 37.37 -4.52 13.77
N LYS A 224 36.13 -4.54 14.28
CA LYS A 224 34.98 -5.02 13.51
C LYS A 224 34.66 -4.13 12.32
N VAL A 225 34.85 -2.82 12.44
CA VAL A 225 34.70 -1.88 11.32
C VAL A 225 35.73 -2.18 10.24
N VAL A 226 37.00 -2.34 10.63
CA VAL A 226 38.08 -2.68 9.69
C VAL A 226 37.81 -4.00 8.97
N GLN A 227 37.37 -5.04 9.69
CA GLN A 227 37.00 -6.33 9.11
C GLN A 227 35.85 -6.21 8.11
N LEU A 228 34.77 -5.51 8.47
CA LEU A 228 33.65 -5.27 7.57
C LEU A 228 34.09 -4.54 6.30
N THR A 229 34.86 -3.47 6.45
CA THR A 229 35.30 -2.65 5.31
C THR A 229 36.23 -3.43 4.39
N ARG A 230 37.05 -4.34 4.93
CA ARG A 230 37.90 -5.26 4.14
C ARG A 230 37.07 -6.29 3.37
N SER A 231 36.04 -6.86 4.00
CA SER A 231 35.13 -7.80 3.32
C SER A 231 34.36 -7.12 2.19
N LEU A 232 33.79 -5.94 2.44
CA LEU A 232 33.10 -5.16 1.41
C LEU A 232 34.04 -4.77 0.27
N PHE A 233 35.27 -4.34 0.60
CA PHE A 233 36.26 -3.99 -0.42
C PHE A 233 36.62 -5.20 -1.29
N ARG A 234 36.84 -6.39 -0.72
CA ARG A 234 37.08 -7.62 -1.49
C ARG A 234 35.94 -7.90 -2.47
N LEU A 235 34.68 -7.79 -2.02
CA LEU A 235 33.51 -7.97 -2.87
C LEU A 235 33.47 -6.97 -4.01
N THR A 236 33.87 -5.70 -3.78
CA THR A 236 33.95 -4.70 -4.85
C THR A 236 35.03 -5.03 -5.89
N LEU A 237 36.11 -5.72 -5.51
CA LEU A 237 37.17 -6.13 -6.44
C LEU A 237 36.78 -7.36 -7.25
N GLU A 238 36.03 -8.28 -6.64
CA GLU A 238 35.57 -9.52 -7.27
C GLU A 238 34.40 -9.27 -8.22
N TYR A 239 33.47 -8.41 -7.82
CA TYR A 239 32.27 -8.05 -8.59
C TYR A 239 32.27 -6.56 -8.92
N PRO A 240 33.18 -6.07 -9.79
CA PRO A 240 33.36 -4.64 -9.98
C PRO A 240 32.15 -3.93 -10.59
N GLY A 241 31.19 -4.64 -11.20
CA GLY A 241 29.97 -4.07 -11.79
C GLY A 241 30.19 -2.99 -12.87
N LEU A 242 31.45 -2.65 -13.14
CA LEU A 242 31.87 -1.59 -14.04
C LEU A 242 32.05 -2.17 -15.45
N PRO A 243 31.68 -1.41 -16.49
CA PRO A 243 31.97 -1.80 -17.87
C PRO A 243 33.49 -2.03 -18.03
N SER A 244 33.84 -3.08 -18.77
CA SER A 244 35.21 -3.51 -19.04
C SER A 244 36.12 -2.31 -19.33
N GLY A 245 37.16 -2.10 -18.50
CA GLY A 245 38.17 -1.05 -18.72
C GLY A 245 38.31 0.01 -17.62
N LYS A 246 37.34 0.15 -16.70
CA LYS A 246 37.49 1.00 -15.50
C LYS A 246 37.97 0.20 -14.29
N ARG A 247 39.10 -0.51 -14.42
CA ARG A 247 39.73 -1.18 -13.28
C ARG A 247 40.77 -0.25 -12.67
N GLY A 248 40.66 0.01 -11.37
CA GLY A 248 41.66 0.78 -10.63
C GLY A 248 43.04 0.14 -10.83
N LYS A 249 44.08 0.99 -10.97
CA LYS A 249 45.47 0.55 -11.07
C LYS A 249 46.28 1.14 -9.93
N THR A 250 47.22 0.36 -9.40
CA THR A 250 48.20 0.86 -8.44
C THR A 250 49.14 1.87 -9.11
N ARG A 251 49.95 2.58 -8.31
CA ARG A 251 51.01 3.47 -8.83
C ARG A 251 52.02 2.76 -9.73
N LEU A 252 52.15 1.45 -9.61
CA LEU A 252 53.01 0.60 -10.43
C LEU A 252 52.30 0.06 -11.68
N GLY A 253 51.06 0.47 -11.94
CA GLY A 253 50.28 0.10 -13.12
C GLY A 253 49.60 -1.27 -13.04
N GLN A 254 49.68 -1.96 -11.90
CA GLN A 254 49.04 -3.26 -11.67
C GLN A 254 47.55 -3.09 -11.42
N THR A 255 46.72 -4.01 -11.92
CA THR A 255 45.28 -3.98 -11.69
C THR A 255 44.98 -4.26 -10.21
N VAL A 256 44.18 -3.42 -9.54
CA VAL A 256 43.86 -3.57 -8.10
C VAL A 256 43.22 -4.94 -7.79
N SER A 257 42.44 -5.49 -8.73
CA SER A 257 41.84 -6.83 -8.61
C SER A 257 42.87 -7.98 -8.54
N GLU A 258 44.10 -7.76 -9.00
CA GLU A 258 45.15 -8.80 -9.06
C GLU A 258 46.08 -8.77 -7.84
N VAL A 259 46.09 -7.67 -7.07
CA VAL A 259 47.08 -7.43 -6.01
C VAL A 259 46.73 -8.13 -4.68
N GLY A 260 45.50 -8.60 -4.52
CA GLY A 260 45.01 -9.26 -3.31
C GLY A 260 44.93 -8.30 -2.10
N VAL A 261 43.90 -8.44 -1.26
CA VAL A 261 43.69 -7.54 -0.11
C VAL A 261 44.25 -8.16 1.17
N THR A 262 45.37 -7.62 1.67
CA THR A 262 46.06 -8.00 2.91
C THR A 262 45.93 -6.92 3.98
N GLU A 263 46.55 -7.10 5.14
CA GLU A 263 46.50 -6.10 6.23
C GLU A 263 47.44 -4.94 5.97
N GLN A 264 48.55 -5.26 5.31
CA GLN A 264 49.64 -4.35 5.03
C GLN A 264 49.33 -3.44 3.85
N ASN A 265 48.52 -3.90 2.88
CA ASN A 265 48.21 -3.11 1.67
C ASN A 265 46.79 -2.52 1.65
N TYR A 266 45.89 -2.92 2.55
CA TYR A 266 44.48 -2.48 2.52
C TYR A 266 44.33 -0.95 2.49
N SER A 267 45.06 -0.26 3.36
CA SER A 267 45.02 1.21 3.45
C SER A 267 45.58 1.91 2.20
N GLU A 268 46.47 1.25 1.45
CA GLU A 268 46.99 1.76 0.19
C GLU A 268 45.99 1.54 -0.94
N LEU A 269 45.39 0.35 -1.02
CA LEU A 269 44.42 0.00 -2.07
C LEU A 269 43.11 0.82 -2.00
N MET A 270 42.79 1.38 -0.82
CA MET A 270 41.62 2.24 -0.62
C MET A 270 41.85 3.72 -1.00
N ARG A 271 43.09 4.15 -1.29
CA ARG A 271 43.41 5.53 -1.69
C ARG A 271 43.43 5.70 -3.20
#